data_AF-A0A9D7N603-F1
#
_entry.id   AF-A0A9D7N603-F1
#
_cell.length_a   1.000
_cell.length_b   1.000
_cell.length_c   1.000
_cell.angle_alpha   90.00
_cell.angle_beta   90.00
_cell.angle_gamma   90.00
#
_symmetry.space_group_name_H-M   'P 1'
#
loop_
_entity.id
_entity.type
_entity.pdbx_description
1 polymer ?
#
loop_
_entity_poly.entity_id
_entity_poly.type
_entity_poly.pdbx_seq_one_letter_code
_entity_poly.pdbx_strand_id
1 'polypeptide(L)'
;MTSEAVLPTLSVVLPCHDESGSLPKLVAEIRSALDAHGIAWEIVAVDDASADDTAAVIEQLGREDARVRLARHALRCGQSAALVSGFRAARAPFLATLDADGQNDPADLPLMLQRLEPCDAVCGVRSKRHDTWVRRLSSKIGNGFRNAVTGVRVTDAGCAARVFRREVIAEMPVFNGMHRFFATLAQVQGFRVQEMSVQHRPRLAGKSHYGIGNRALRGVLDCLAMRWYRRRAFPARRTVESSSRIAKVDRAESAPSHASRAPRGSWRGALLLALFAGCLSLVHLTPLRELWNESGLQALQRALDSWGAAAPIAFVVLASVGIGIGAPRIAFATLAGLLYGEWVGSALAQLATTVGSLLVFAWARWIGRDALRGGRFANVLAWLERRPVASNVVIRICPIGNNFATNLLYAASRVRTRHFLLGTTLGTFPETLVYALLGAGVRSASTVRLGVAAALLLSLAIVHLRYSTRRAPALSEAVEKLGH
;
A
#
# COMPACT_ATOMS: atom_id res chain seq x y z
N MET A 1 -12.19 -32.91 -45.82
CA MET A 1 -13.17 -32.53 -44.78
C MET A 1 -12.43 -31.74 -43.72
N THR A 2 -12.44 -30.41 -43.82
CA THR A 2 -11.89 -29.53 -42.78
C THR A 2 -12.79 -29.67 -41.55
N SER A 3 -12.28 -30.31 -40.50
CA SER A 3 -12.91 -30.32 -39.18
C SER A 3 -13.27 -28.87 -38.82
N GLU A 4 -14.58 -28.60 -38.70
CA GLU A 4 -15.06 -27.34 -38.14
C GLU A 4 -14.47 -27.23 -36.74
N ALA A 5 -13.43 -26.41 -36.59
CA ALA A 5 -12.78 -26.23 -35.31
C ALA A 5 -13.80 -25.56 -34.37
N VAL A 6 -14.37 -26.36 -33.47
CA VAL A 6 -15.30 -25.88 -32.44
C VAL A 6 -14.62 -24.72 -31.72
N LEU A 7 -15.18 -23.51 -31.86
CA LEU A 7 -14.64 -22.33 -31.21
C LEU A 7 -14.73 -22.51 -29.69
N PRO A 8 -13.66 -22.23 -28.94
CA PRO A 8 -13.69 -22.38 -27.49
C PRO A 8 -14.66 -21.36 -26.89
N THR A 9 -15.41 -21.80 -25.87
CA THR A 9 -16.27 -20.94 -25.06
C THR A 9 -15.45 -20.13 -24.05
N LEU A 10 -14.39 -20.71 -23.50
CA LEU A 10 -13.51 -20.10 -22.50
C LEU A 10 -12.03 -20.18 -22.90
N SER A 11 -11.31 -19.06 -22.93
CA SER A 11 -9.85 -19.04 -23.05
C SER A 11 -9.24 -18.76 -21.68
N VAL A 12 -8.44 -19.69 -21.15
CA VAL A 12 -7.69 -19.50 -19.90
C VAL A 12 -6.30 -18.97 -20.23
N VAL A 13 -6.00 -17.75 -19.80
CA VAL A 13 -4.71 -17.10 -20.01
C VAL A 13 -3.81 -17.29 -18.80
N LEU A 14 -2.62 -17.86 -19.03
CA LEU A 14 -1.61 -18.14 -18.01
C LEU A 14 -0.34 -17.32 -18.29
N PRO A 15 -0.01 -16.29 -17.49
CA PRO A 15 1.29 -15.64 -17.57
C PRO A 15 2.34 -16.53 -16.87
N CYS A 16 3.42 -16.86 -17.58
CA CYS A 16 4.45 -17.79 -17.13
C CYS A 16 5.82 -17.10 -17.10
N HIS A 17 6.59 -17.33 -16.04
CA HIS A 17 8.01 -16.96 -15.97
C HIS A 17 8.70 -17.86 -14.95
N ASP A 18 9.54 -18.78 -15.42
CA ASP A 18 10.23 -19.79 -14.61
C ASP A 18 9.26 -20.70 -13.81
N GLU A 19 8.24 -21.26 -14.49
CA GLU A 19 7.16 -22.07 -13.90
C GLU A 19 7.07 -23.48 -14.52
N SER A 20 8.18 -23.99 -15.09
CA SER A 20 8.24 -25.31 -15.76
C SER A 20 7.70 -26.46 -14.90
N GLY A 21 7.95 -26.43 -13.59
CA GLY A 21 7.55 -27.49 -12.66
C GLY A 21 6.07 -27.51 -12.26
N SER A 22 5.35 -26.39 -12.33
CA SER A 22 3.93 -26.31 -11.92
C SER A 22 2.96 -26.51 -13.08
N LEU A 23 3.38 -26.21 -14.31
CA LEU A 23 2.54 -26.20 -15.50
C LEU A 23 1.84 -27.54 -15.82
N PRO A 24 2.50 -28.72 -15.82
CA PRO A 24 1.85 -29.97 -16.18
C PRO A 24 0.66 -30.30 -15.27
N LYS A 25 0.84 -30.09 -13.95
CA LYS A 25 -0.23 -30.30 -12.97
C LYS A 25 -1.36 -29.30 -13.15
N LEU A 26 -1.04 -28.02 -13.34
CA LEU A 26 -2.05 -26.97 -13.53
C LEU A 26 -2.90 -27.23 -14.79
N VAL A 27 -2.27 -27.60 -15.91
CA VAL A 27 -2.98 -27.92 -17.15
C VAL A 27 -3.88 -29.14 -16.99
N ALA A 28 -3.42 -30.19 -16.30
CA ALA A 28 -4.25 -31.36 -16.00
C ALA A 28 -5.47 -31.01 -15.13
N GLU A 29 -5.29 -30.14 -14.13
CA GLU A 29 -6.39 -29.66 -13.28
C GLU A 29 -7.40 -28.78 -14.04
N ILE A 30 -6.93 -27.89 -14.92
CA ILE A 30 -7.81 -27.10 -15.80
C ILE A 30 -8.61 -28.02 -16.74
N ARG A 31 -7.94 -29.00 -17.37
CA ARG A 31 -8.59 -30.01 -18.22
C ARG A 31 -9.69 -30.72 -17.46
N SER A 32 -9.37 -31.27 -16.27
CA SER A 32 -10.34 -31.98 -15.45
C SER A 32 -11.52 -31.11 -15.03
N ALA A 33 -11.28 -29.85 -14.65
CA ALA A 33 -12.32 -28.96 -14.18
C ALA A 33 -13.30 -28.56 -15.30
N LEU A 34 -12.78 -28.25 -16.50
CA LEU A 34 -13.59 -27.74 -17.61
C LEU A 34 -14.26 -28.87 -18.42
N ASP A 35 -13.56 -29.99 -18.64
CA ASP A 35 -14.11 -31.15 -19.36
C ASP A 35 -15.27 -31.78 -18.59
N ALA A 36 -15.17 -31.87 -17.25
CA ALA A 36 -16.24 -32.39 -16.39
C ALA A 36 -17.54 -31.56 -16.46
N HIS A 37 -17.46 -30.30 -16.92
CA HIS A 37 -18.61 -29.41 -17.08
C HIS A 37 -19.01 -29.21 -18.54
N GLY A 38 -18.39 -29.93 -19.49
CA GLY A 38 -18.69 -29.82 -20.93
C GLY A 38 -18.38 -28.45 -21.52
N ILE A 39 -17.49 -27.67 -20.91
CA ILE A 39 -17.13 -26.34 -21.38
C ILE A 39 -16.08 -26.49 -22.48
N ALA A 40 -16.33 -25.99 -23.70
CA ALA A 40 -15.28 -25.91 -24.71
C ALA A 40 -14.23 -24.87 -24.30
N TRP A 41 -12.95 -25.25 -24.24
CA TRP A 41 -11.89 -24.39 -23.72
C TRP A 41 -10.60 -24.41 -24.52
N GLU A 42 -9.79 -23.38 -24.33
CA GLU A 42 -8.37 -23.37 -24.70
C GLU A 42 -7.52 -22.75 -23.58
N ILE A 43 -6.23 -23.08 -23.55
CA ILE A 43 -5.22 -22.44 -22.72
C ILE A 43 -4.29 -21.63 -23.62
N VAL A 44 -4.08 -20.38 -23.27
CA VAL A 44 -3.05 -19.52 -23.87
C VAL A 44 -2.01 -19.25 -22.79
N ALA A 45 -0.95 -20.06 -22.78
CA ALA A 45 0.17 -19.91 -21.86
C ALA A 45 1.21 -18.97 -22.49
N VAL A 46 1.52 -17.88 -21.78
CA VAL A 46 2.38 -16.82 -22.26
C VAL A 46 3.71 -16.86 -21.51
N ASP A 47 4.75 -17.34 -22.18
CA ASP A 47 6.12 -17.35 -21.67
C ASP A 47 6.74 -15.94 -21.76
N ASP A 48 6.95 -15.30 -20.61
CA ASP A 48 7.55 -13.97 -20.49
C ASP A 48 9.09 -14.05 -20.45
N ALA A 49 9.66 -14.67 -21.48
CA ALA A 49 11.09 -14.94 -21.64
C ALA A 49 11.70 -15.62 -20.39
N SER A 50 11.19 -16.82 -20.06
CA SER A 50 11.75 -17.65 -18.98
C SER A 50 13.20 -18.07 -19.28
N ALA A 51 13.96 -18.29 -18.22
CA ALA A 51 15.33 -18.80 -18.29
C ALA A 51 15.39 -20.34 -18.14
N ASP A 52 14.31 -20.95 -17.66
CA ASP A 52 14.16 -22.41 -17.54
C ASP A 52 13.43 -23.03 -18.74
N ASP A 53 13.08 -24.32 -18.62
CA ASP A 53 12.39 -25.09 -19.66
C ASP A 53 10.89 -24.79 -19.81
N THR A 54 10.37 -23.68 -19.24
CA THR A 54 8.94 -23.33 -19.26
C THR A 54 8.35 -23.38 -20.67
N ALA A 55 9.02 -22.78 -21.67
CA ALA A 55 8.54 -22.78 -23.04
C ALA A 55 8.47 -24.19 -23.65
N ALA A 56 9.50 -25.02 -23.42
CA ALA A 56 9.55 -26.38 -23.92
C ALA A 56 8.45 -27.26 -23.31
N VAL A 57 8.17 -27.09 -22.02
CA VAL A 57 7.07 -27.77 -21.32
C VAL A 57 5.71 -27.39 -21.92
N ILE A 58 5.48 -26.10 -22.19
CA ILE A 58 4.22 -25.64 -22.82
C ILE A 58 4.07 -26.22 -24.23
N GLU A 59 5.13 -26.25 -25.03
CA GLU A 59 5.09 -26.86 -26.36
C GLU A 59 4.76 -28.34 -26.30
N GLN A 60 5.37 -29.08 -25.36
CA GLN A 60 5.06 -30.49 -25.18
C GLN A 60 3.60 -30.71 -24.80
N LEU A 61 3.08 -29.94 -23.84
CA LEU A 61 1.66 -29.99 -23.46
C LEU A 61 0.73 -29.66 -24.64
N GLY A 62 1.15 -28.74 -25.53
CA GLY A 62 0.42 -28.41 -26.76
C GLY A 62 0.45 -29.50 -27.82
N ARG A 63 1.51 -30.31 -27.88
CA ARG A 63 1.57 -31.51 -28.74
C ARG A 63 0.65 -32.62 -28.22
N GLU A 64 0.51 -32.73 -26.90
CA GLU A 64 -0.40 -33.70 -26.24
C GLU A 64 -1.87 -33.28 -26.32
N ASP A 65 -2.15 -31.97 -26.30
CA ASP A 65 -3.50 -31.42 -26.35
C ASP A 65 -3.50 -30.09 -27.10
N ALA A 66 -4.03 -30.08 -28.33
CA ALA A 66 -4.05 -28.92 -29.22
C ALA A 66 -4.82 -27.70 -28.67
N ARG A 67 -5.57 -27.88 -27.56
CA ARG A 67 -6.21 -26.80 -26.82
C ARG A 67 -5.20 -25.94 -26.04
N VAL A 68 -3.98 -26.43 -25.80
CA VAL A 68 -2.90 -25.72 -25.11
C VAL A 68 -1.97 -25.05 -26.11
N ARG A 69 -1.80 -23.74 -25.99
CA ARG A 69 -1.05 -22.93 -26.96
C ARG A 69 0.00 -22.07 -26.25
N LEU A 70 1.20 -22.05 -26.82
CA LEU A 70 2.28 -21.17 -26.40
C LEU A 70 2.20 -19.82 -27.13
N ALA A 71 2.33 -18.72 -26.38
CA ALA A 71 2.77 -17.44 -26.90
C ALA A 71 4.05 -17.03 -26.17
N ARG A 72 5.11 -16.68 -26.90
CA ARG A 72 6.42 -16.39 -26.30
C ARG A 72 6.82 -14.94 -26.52
N HIS A 73 7.24 -14.26 -25.47
CA HIS A 73 7.87 -12.96 -25.57
C HIS A 73 9.36 -13.10 -25.93
N ALA A 74 9.84 -12.22 -26.80
CA ALA A 74 11.26 -12.15 -27.13
C ALA A 74 12.13 -11.60 -25.97
N LEU A 75 11.52 -10.81 -25.09
CA LEU A 75 12.16 -10.14 -23.96
C LEU A 75 11.21 -10.14 -22.76
N ARG A 76 11.75 -10.07 -21.55
CA ARG A 76 10.95 -10.01 -20.32
C ARG A 76 10.18 -8.68 -20.22
N CYS A 77 8.85 -8.74 -20.26
CA CYS A 77 7.95 -7.59 -20.28
C CYS A 77 7.05 -7.48 -19.03
N GLY A 78 7.01 -8.52 -18.20
CA GLY A 78 6.26 -8.60 -16.96
C GLY A 78 4.84 -9.13 -17.11
N GLN A 79 4.25 -9.54 -15.99
CA GLN A 79 2.93 -10.20 -15.90
C GLN A 79 1.79 -9.44 -16.63
N SER A 80 1.78 -8.11 -16.56
CA SER A 80 0.75 -7.31 -17.24
C SER A 80 0.81 -7.46 -18.75
N ALA A 81 2.03 -7.43 -19.32
CA ALA A 81 2.24 -7.60 -20.75
C ALA A 81 1.90 -9.02 -21.18
N ALA A 82 2.30 -10.02 -20.38
CA ALA A 82 1.98 -11.43 -20.66
C ALA A 82 0.46 -11.67 -20.72
N LEU A 83 -0.30 -11.13 -19.75
CA LEU A 83 -1.76 -11.21 -19.78
C LEU A 83 -2.35 -10.53 -21.03
N VAL A 84 -1.87 -9.35 -21.41
CA VAL A 84 -2.36 -8.64 -22.61
C VAL A 84 -2.07 -9.41 -23.89
N SER A 85 -0.87 -9.94 -24.05
CA SER A 85 -0.51 -10.80 -25.19
C SER A 85 -1.39 -12.04 -25.24
N GLY A 86 -1.66 -12.65 -24.08
CA GLY A 86 -2.56 -13.80 -23.97
C GLY A 86 -4.00 -13.48 -24.34
N PHE A 87 -4.54 -12.36 -23.87
CA PHE A 87 -5.88 -11.91 -24.25
C PHE A 87 -6.03 -11.62 -25.75
N ARG A 88 -4.97 -11.08 -26.37
CA ARG A 88 -4.94 -10.85 -27.83
C ARG A 88 -4.91 -12.15 -28.62
N ALA A 89 -4.19 -13.16 -28.13
CA ALA A 89 -4.06 -14.47 -28.78
C ALA A 89 -5.23 -15.43 -28.50
N ALA A 90 -6.00 -15.18 -27.45
CA ALA A 90 -7.21 -15.90 -27.09
C ALA A 90 -8.30 -15.74 -28.16
N ARG A 91 -9.08 -16.79 -28.40
CA ARG A 91 -10.15 -16.87 -29.41
C ARG A 91 -11.56 -16.88 -28.81
N ALA A 92 -11.72 -17.26 -27.55
CA ALA A 92 -13.04 -17.44 -26.93
C ALA A 92 -13.76 -16.12 -26.59
N PRO A 93 -15.11 -16.10 -26.54
CA PRO A 93 -15.86 -14.92 -26.08
C PRO A 93 -15.67 -14.62 -24.59
N PHE A 94 -15.34 -15.63 -23.77
CA PHE A 94 -15.04 -15.47 -22.36
C PHE A 94 -13.55 -15.72 -22.08
N LEU A 95 -12.97 -14.88 -21.22
CA LEU A 95 -11.55 -14.90 -20.88
C LEU A 95 -11.40 -15.16 -19.39
N ALA A 96 -10.60 -16.16 -19.03
CA ALA A 96 -10.19 -16.41 -17.65
C ALA A 96 -8.70 -16.08 -17.47
N THR A 97 -8.32 -15.69 -16.26
CA THR A 97 -6.92 -15.56 -15.85
C THR A 97 -6.63 -16.44 -14.64
N LEU A 98 -5.49 -17.11 -14.64
CA LEU A 98 -4.92 -17.82 -13.49
C LEU A 98 -3.41 -17.57 -13.44
N ASP A 99 -2.81 -17.61 -12.26
CA ASP A 99 -1.36 -17.61 -12.12
C ASP A 99 -0.81 -19.03 -12.38
N ALA A 100 0.35 -19.12 -13.05
CA ALA A 100 0.96 -20.40 -13.43
C ALA A 100 1.59 -21.19 -12.26
N ASP A 101 1.58 -20.64 -11.04
CA ASP A 101 2.19 -21.27 -9.86
C ASP A 101 1.26 -22.27 -9.13
N GLY A 102 0.04 -22.47 -9.65
CA GLY A 102 -0.93 -23.44 -9.13
C GLY A 102 -1.59 -23.04 -7.81
N GLN A 103 -1.45 -21.80 -7.36
CA GLN A 103 -2.08 -21.34 -6.13
C GLN A 103 -3.60 -21.09 -6.26
N ASN A 104 -4.08 -20.82 -7.47
CA ASN A 104 -5.50 -20.67 -7.77
C ASN A 104 -6.07 -22.00 -8.24
N ASP A 105 -7.19 -22.42 -7.64
CA ASP A 105 -7.84 -23.69 -7.96
C ASP A 105 -8.65 -23.58 -9.27
N PRO A 106 -8.30 -24.33 -10.33
CA PRO A 106 -9.07 -24.32 -11.57
C PRO A 106 -10.52 -24.82 -11.43
N ALA A 107 -10.83 -25.57 -10.37
CA ALA A 107 -12.19 -26.06 -10.10
C ALA A 107 -13.19 -24.93 -9.83
N ASP A 108 -12.72 -23.72 -9.52
CA ASP A 108 -13.59 -22.55 -9.34
C ASP A 108 -14.05 -21.96 -10.69
N LEU A 109 -13.35 -22.21 -11.80
CA LEU A 109 -13.62 -21.60 -13.11
C LEU A 109 -15.03 -21.86 -13.66
N PRO A 110 -15.57 -23.10 -13.64
CA PRO A 110 -16.93 -23.35 -14.15
C PRO A 110 -17.99 -22.52 -13.43
N LEU A 111 -17.92 -22.44 -12.10
CA LEU A 111 -18.85 -21.66 -11.30
C LEU A 111 -18.66 -20.16 -11.50
N MET A 112 -17.42 -19.68 -11.66
CA MET A 112 -17.15 -18.29 -12.02
C MET A 112 -17.73 -17.92 -13.39
N LEU A 113 -17.66 -18.83 -14.37
CA LEU A 113 -18.23 -18.65 -15.70
C LEU A 113 -19.77 -18.59 -15.64
N GLN A 114 -20.41 -19.48 -14.88
CA GLN A 114 -21.86 -19.45 -14.68
C GLN A 114 -22.34 -18.13 -14.05
N ARG A 115 -21.59 -17.59 -13.08
CA ARG A 115 -21.92 -16.29 -12.44
C ARG A 115 -21.67 -15.07 -13.32
N LEU A 116 -21.12 -15.27 -14.52
CA LEU A 116 -20.94 -14.20 -15.49
C LEU A 116 -22.25 -13.82 -16.21
N GLU A 117 -23.31 -14.62 -16.14
CA GLU A 117 -24.59 -14.32 -16.83
C GLU A 117 -25.16 -12.92 -16.48
N PRO A 118 -25.36 -12.54 -15.21
CA PRO A 118 -25.88 -11.23 -14.85
C PRO A 118 -24.83 -10.10 -14.88
N CYS A 119 -23.57 -10.42 -15.16
CA CYS A 119 -22.44 -9.52 -14.97
C CYS A 119 -21.52 -9.49 -16.22
N ASP A 120 -20.49 -8.66 -16.16
CA ASP A 120 -19.52 -8.54 -17.24
C ASP A 120 -18.14 -9.10 -16.81
N ALA A 121 -17.92 -9.17 -15.49
CA ALA A 121 -16.74 -9.76 -14.88
C ALA A 121 -17.04 -10.42 -13.53
N VAL A 122 -16.37 -11.54 -13.25
CA VAL A 122 -16.35 -12.21 -11.94
C VAL A 122 -14.90 -12.25 -11.44
N CYS A 123 -14.66 -11.68 -10.26
CA CYS A 123 -13.34 -11.63 -9.63
C CYS A 123 -13.28 -12.51 -8.38
N GLY A 124 -12.24 -13.34 -8.28
CA GLY A 124 -12.03 -14.20 -7.12
C GLY A 124 -11.65 -13.40 -5.87
N VAL A 125 -12.16 -13.81 -4.73
CA VAL A 125 -11.76 -13.38 -3.39
C VAL A 125 -11.21 -14.60 -2.67
N ARG A 126 -9.91 -14.60 -2.35
CA ARG A 126 -9.25 -15.76 -1.76
C ARG A 126 -9.81 -16.06 -0.37
N SER A 127 -10.49 -17.19 -0.24
CA SER A 127 -11.00 -17.73 1.02
C SER A 127 -9.88 -18.38 1.84
N LYS A 128 -9.96 -18.31 3.18
CA LYS A 128 -9.04 -18.97 4.13
C LYS A 128 -7.54 -18.87 3.75
N ARG A 129 -7.02 -17.64 3.54
CA ARG A 129 -5.61 -17.43 3.19
C ARG A 129 -4.66 -18.06 4.19
N HIS A 130 -3.81 -19.01 3.81
CA HIS A 130 -2.68 -19.49 4.62
C HIS A 130 -1.51 -18.49 4.72
N ASP A 131 -1.78 -17.20 4.54
CA ASP A 131 -0.82 -16.12 4.68
C ASP A 131 -0.58 -15.77 6.16
N THR A 132 0.66 -15.38 6.50
CA THR A 132 1.02 -14.83 7.81
C THR A 132 0.14 -13.62 8.17
N TRP A 133 -0.07 -13.39 9.46
CA TRP A 133 -0.91 -12.28 9.96
C TRP A 133 -0.49 -10.92 9.38
N VAL A 134 0.83 -10.70 9.25
CA VAL A 134 1.43 -9.50 8.65
C VAL A 134 0.99 -9.30 7.19
N ARG A 135 0.96 -10.37 6.37
CA ARG A 135 0.59 -10.28 4.95
C ARG A 135 -0.92 -10.08 4.77
N ARG A 136 -1.74 -10.66 5.66
CA ARG A 136 -3.19 -10.38 5.71
C ARG A 136 -3.47 -8.92 6.07
N LEU A 137 -2.79 -8.38 7.09
CA LEU A 137 -2.93 -6.97 7.49
C LEU A 137 -2.48 -6.02 6.38
N SER A 138 -1.31 -6.28 5.79
CA SER A 138 -0.77 -5.49 4.66
C SER A 138 -1.72 -5.48 3.47
N SER A 139 -2.35 -6.61 3.15
CA SER A 139 -3.35 -6.69 2.08
C SER A 139 -4.62 -5.91 2.41
N LYS A 140 -5.09 -5.92 3.67
CA LYS A 140 -6.26 -5.12 4.08
C LYS A 140 -5.97 -3.62 3.98
N ILE A 141 -4.80 -3.19 4.45
CA ILE A 141 -4.37 -1.79 4.36
C ILE A 141 -4.23 -1.37 2.90
N GLY A 142 -3.56 -2.18 2.07
CA GLY A 142 -3.39 -1.90 0.63
C GLY A 142 -4.71 -1.82 -0.11
N ASN A 143 -5.62 -2.78 0.11
CA ASN A 143 -6.96 -2.76 -0.49
C ASN A 143 -7.79 -1.58 0.02
N GLY A 144 -7.72 -1.25 1.31
CA GLY A 144 -8.40 -0.10 1.91
C GLY A 144 -7.91 1.24 1.32
N PHE A 145 -6.60 1.42 1.22
CA PHE A 145 -5.99 2.59 0.59
C PHE A 145 -6.39 2.72 -0.88
N ARG A 146 -6.26 1.64 -1.66
CA ARG A 146 -6.68 1.61 -3.06
C ARG A 146 -8.15 2.03 -3.18
N ASN A 147 -9.03 1.38 -2.43
CA ASN A 147 -10.47 1.63 -2.49
C ASN A 147 -10.82 3.07 -2.08
N ALA A 148 -10.08 3.66 -1.13
CA ALA A 148 -10.26 5.06 -0.74
C ALA A 148 -9.80 6.04 -1.85
N VAL A 149 -8.68 5.75 -2.53
CA VAL A 149 -8.11 6.60 -3.57
C VAL A 149 -8.90 6.50 -4.88
N THR A 150 -9.17 5.28 -5.33
CA THR A 150 -9.92 4.97 -6.55
C THR A 150 -11.41 5.15 -6.36
N GLY A 151 -11.91 5.16 -5.12
CA GLY A 151 -13.34 5.25 -4.77
C GLY A 151 -14.17 4.07 -5.28
N VAL A 152 -13.53 2.94 -5.59
CA VAL A 152 -14.15 1.71 -6.08
C VAL A 152 -13.91 0.62 -5.03
N ARG A 153 -14.96 -0.11 -4.63
CA ARG A 153 -14.84 -1.16 -3.62
C ARG A 153 -14.51 -2.49 -4.31
N VAL A 154 -13.33 -3.02 -3.99
CA VAL A 154 -12.90 -4.37 -4.37
C VAL A 154 -12.21 -5.00 -3.16
N THR A 155 -12.66 -6.18 -2.77
CA THR A 155 -12.23 -6.91 -1.57
C THR A 155 -10.86 -7.53 -1.74
N ASP A 156 -10.57 -8.15 -2.90
CA ASP A 156 -9.27 -8.76 -3.19
C ASP A 156 -8.71 -8.35 -4.56
N ALA A 157 -7.92 -7.27 -4.57
CA ALA A 157 -7.20 -6.81 -5.76
C ALA A 157 -6.29 -7.85 -6.39
N GLY A 158 -5.67 -8.68 -5.54
CA GLY A 158 -4.49 -9.45 -5.88
C GLY A 158 -4.79 -10.89 -6.25
N CYS A 159 -6.07 -11.30 -6.27
CA CYS A 159 -6.43 -12.62 -6.76
C CYS A 159 -6.31 -12.64 -8.29
N ALA A 160 -5.56 -13.59 -8.83
CA ALA A 160 -5.41 -13.77 -10.27
C ALA A 160 -6.60 -14.50 -10.90
N ALA A 161 -7.31 -15.35 -10.15
CA ALA A 161 -8.52 -16.03 -10.62
C ALA A 161 -9.64 -15.03 -10.93
N ARG A 162 -9.91 -14.83 -12.22
CA ARG A 162 -10.93 -13.91 -12.72
C ARG A 162 -11.49 -14.43 -14.04
N VAL A 163 -12.74 -14.13 -14.32
CA VAL A 163 -13.43 -14.44 -15.58
C VAL A 163 -14.10 -13.18 -16.10
N PHE A 164 -13.96 -12.88 -17.39
CA PHE A 164 -14.44 -11.66 -18.04
C PHE A 164 -15.09 -11.96 -19.38
N ARG A 165 -16.06 -11.14 -19.79
CA ARG A 165 -16.42 -11.04 -21.21
C ARG A 165 -15.28 -10.38 -21.98
N ARG A 166 -15.02 -10.82 -23.21
CA ARG A 166 -13.96 -10.25 -24.07
C ARG A 166 -14.06 -8.72 -24.24
N GLU A 167 -15.28 -8.20 -24.35
CA GLU A 167 -15.57 -6.76 -24.46
C GLU A 167 -15.01 -5.93 -23.29
N VAL A 168 -14.93 -6.52 -22.08
CA VAL A 168 -14.40 -5.84 -20.89
C VAL A 168 -12.92 -5.57 -21.06
N ILE A 169 -12.17 -6.56 -21.57
CA ILE A 169 -10.73 -6.43 -21.79
C ILE A 169 -10.43 -5.50 -22.96
N ALA A 170 -11.29 -5.49 -24.00
CA ALA A 170 -11.10 -4.67 -25.19
C ALA A 170 -11.09 -3.16 -24.90
N GLU A 171 -11.85 -2.71 -23.91
CA GLU A 171 -11.90 -1.29 -23.53
C GLU A 171 -10.81 -0.90 -22.52
N MET A 172 -10.10 -1.85 -21.91
CA MET A 172 -9.14 -1.55 -20.84
C MET A 172 -7.84 -0.89 -21.34
N PRO A 173 -7.34 0.16 -20.65
CA PRO A 173 -6.03 0.71 -20.93
C PRO A 173 -4.92 -0.27 -20.54
N VAL A 174 -3.90 -0.38 -21.39
CA VAL A 174 -2.74 -1.24 -21.16
C VAL A 174 -1.61 -0.45 -20.50
N PHE A 175 -1.14 -0.92 -19.35
CA PHE A 175 0.03 -0.36 -18.66
C PHE A 175 0.66 -1.38 -17.72
N ASN A 176 1.92 -1.13 -17.35
CA ASN A 176 2.61 -1.99 -16.39
C ASN A 176 2.00 -1.84 -14.99
N GLY A 177 1.40 -2.92 -14.47
CA GLY A 177 0.70 -2.94 -13.18
C GLY A 177 -0.82 -3.07 -13.31
N MET A 178 -1.37 -3.06 -14.53
CA MET A 178 -2.82 -3.15 -14.76
C MET A 178 -3.47 -4.38 -14.12
N HIS A 179 -2.71 -5.47 -13.96
CA HIS A 179 -3.19 -6.72 -13.35
C HIS A 179 -3.73 -6.58 -11.93
N ARG A 180 -3.37 -5.50 -11.22
CA ARG A 180 -3.87 -5.19 -9.87
C ARG A 180 -5.18 -4.41 -9.87
N PHE A 181 -5.56 -3.90 -11.04
CA PHE A 181 -6.67 -2.97 -11.21
C PHE A 181 -7.77 -3.48 -12.14
N PHE A 182 -7.73 -4.72 -12.66
CA PHE A 182 -8.78 -5.26 -13.56
C PHE A 182 -10.21 -4.99 -13.07
N ALA A 183 -10.52 -5.38 -11.83
CA ALA A 183 -11.85 -5.13 -11.24
C ALA A 183 -12.18 -3.63 -11.15
N THR A 184 -11.19 -2.80 -10.82
CA THR A 184 -11.35 -1.35 -10.76
C THR A 184 -11.57 -0.75 -12.15
N LEU A 185 -10.79 -1.15 -13.14
CA LEU A 185 -10.87 -0.69 -14.52
C LEU A 185 -12.22 -1.04 -15.15
N ALA A 186 -12.68 -2.27 -14.96
CA ALA A 186 -14.00 -2.72 -15.41
C ALA A 186 -15.11 -1.84 -14.83
N GLN A 187 -15.13 -1.64 -13.50
CA GLN A 187 -16.15 -0.79 -12.86
C GLN A 187 -16.06 0.67 -13.30
N VAL A 188 -14.86 1.22 -13.50
CA VAL A 188 -14.66 2.59 -13.98
C VAL A 188 -15.22 2.79 -15.39
N GLN A 189 -15.19 1.76 -16.22
CA GLN A 189 -15.75 1.77 -17.58
C GLN A 189 -17.26 1.46 -17.62
N GLY A 190 -17.90 1.26 -16.47
CA GLY A 190 -19.33 1.02 -16.35
C GLY A 190 -19.74 -0.46 -16.42
N PHE A 191 -18.79 -1.39 -16.41
CA PHE A 191 -19.08 -2.82 -16.39
C PHE A 191 -19.47 -3.31 -14.98
N ARG A 192 -20.38 -4.29 -14.94
CA ARG A 192 -20.83 -4.94 -13.70
C ARG A 192 -19.83 -6.01 -13.29
N VAL A 193 -19.23 -5.82 -12.11
CA VAL A 193 -18.24 -6.74 -11.53
C VAL A 193 -18.80 -7.39 -10.27
N GLN A 194 -18.80 -8.72 -10.23
CA GLN A 194 -19.16 -9.49 -9.04
C GLN A 194 -17.91 -10.11 -8.41
N GLU A 195 -17.90 -10.20 -7.08
CA GLU A 195 -16.87 -10.91 -6.33
C GLU A 195 -17.37 -12.29 -5.89
N MET A 196 -16.53 -13.32 -6.06
CA MET A 196 -16.85 -14.70 -5.68
C MET A 196 -15.72 -15.25 -4.81
N SER A 197 -16.09 -15.93 -3.72
CA SER A 197 -15.13 -16.67 -2.89
C SER A 197 -14.48 -17.80 -3.70
N VAL A 198 -13.14 -17.83 -3.74
CA VAL A 198 -12.35 -18.86 -4.45
C VAL A 198 -11.37 -19.53 -3.49
N GLN A 199 -10.97 -20.76 -3.80
CA GLN A 199 -9.98 -21.50 -3.03
C GLN A 199 -8.57 -21.00 -3.33
N HIS A 200 -7.70 -21.02 -2.32
CA HIS A 200 -6.31 -20.59 -2.47
C HIS A 200 -5.37 -21.58 -1.79
N ARG A 201 -4.44 -22.14 -2.56
CA ARG A 201 -3.52 -23.19 -2.13
C ARG A 201 -2.13 -22.60 -1.83
N PRO A 202 -1.36 -23.20 -0.90
CA PRO A 202 0.05 -22.85 -0.74
C PRO A 202 0.82 -23.18 -2.03
N ARG A 203 1.83 -22.38 -2.33
CA ARG A 203 2.68 -22.57 -3.51
C ARG A 203 3.49 -23.86 -3.34
N LEU A 204 3.42 -24.76 -4.32
CA LEU A 204 4.09 -26.07 -4.28
C LEU A 204 5.54 -26.04 -4.79
N ALA A 205 5.90 -25.09 -5.67
CA ALA A 205 7.23 -24.97 -6.25
C ALA A 205 7.58 -23.50 -6.61
N GLY A 206 8.88 -23.19 -6.66
CA GLY A 206 9.42 -21.88 -7.09
C GLY A 206 9.72 -20.88 -5.96
N LYS A 207 10.68 -19.97 -6.19
CA LYS A 207 10.99 -18.85 -5.28
C LYS A 207 10.07 -17.67 -5.57
N SER A 208 9.54 -17.01 -4.53
CA SER A 208 8.76 -15.78 -4.72
C SER A 208 9.64 -14.65 -5.29
N HIS A 209 9.47 -14.31 -6.57
CA HIS A 209 10.19 -13.23 -7.24
C HIS A 209 9.76 -11.80 -6.82
N TYR A 210 8.99 -11.66 -5.74
CA TYR A 210 8.30 -10.41 -5.39
C TYR A 210 8.75 -9.82 -4.05
N GLY A 211 9.55 -8.75 -4.10
CA GLY A 211 9.98 -7.96 -2.92
C GLY A 211 8.93 -6.93 -2.45
N ILE A 212 8.78 -6.78 -1.13
CA ILE A 212 7.73 -5.97 -0.48
C ILE A 212 7.99 -4.45 -0.58
N GLY A 213 9.24 -4.00 -0.48
CA GLY A 213 9.60 -2.57 -0.39
C GLY A 213 9.42 -1.77 -1.69
N ASN A 214 9.92 -2.30 -2.82
CA ASN A 214 9.89 -1.59 -4.11
C ASN A 214 8.48 -1.56 -4.75
N ARG A 215 7.53 -2.32 -4.20
CA ARG A 215 6.16 -2.47 -4.71
C ARG A 215 5.19 -1.47 -4.07
N ALA A 216 5.43 -1.04 -2.83
CA ALA A 216 4.54 -0.13 -2.12
C ALA A 216 4.46 1.24 -2.79
N LEU A 217 5.60 1.86 -3.11
CA LEU A 217 5.66 3.17 -3.77
C LEU A 217 5.04 3.12 -5.18
N ARG A 218 5.39 2.10 -5.99
CA ARG A 218 4.77 1.89 -7.31
C ARG A 218 3.26 1.72 -7.18
N GLY A 219 2.79 0.91 -6.23
CA GLY A 219 1.36 0.73 -5.98
C GLY A 219 0.63 2.02 -5.58
N VAL A 220 1.28 2.92 -4.82
CA VAL A 220 0.73 4.23 -4.48
C VAL A 220 0.61 5.13 -5.71
N LEU A 221 1.68 5.23 -6.52
CA LEU A 221 1.67 6.01 -7.76
C LEU A 221 0.62 5.47 -8.75
N ASP A 222 0.53 4.14 -8.91
CA ASP A 222 -0.48 3.49 -9.73
C ASP A 222 -1.90 3.84 -9.26
N CYS A 223 -2.15 3.92 -7.94
CA CYS A 223 -3.45 4.33 -7.40
C CYS A 223 -3.79 5.80 -7.72
N LEU A 224 -2.80 6.70 -7.67
CA LEU A 224 -2.98 8.10 -8.05
C LEU A 224 -3.27 8.25 -9.55
N ALA A 225 -2.55 7.51 -10.39
CA ALA A 225 -2.80 7.43 -11.82
C ALA A 225 -4.20 6.86 -12.10
N MET A 226 -4.62 5.83 -11.37
CA MET A 226 -5.95 5.24 -11.48
C MET A 226 -7.05 6.23 -11.09
N ARG A 227 -6.82 7.07 -10.07
CA ARG A 227 -7.73 8.16 -9.69
C ARG A 227 -7.83 9.22 -10.78
N TRP A 228 -6.71 9.58 -11.42
CA TRP A 228 -6.69 10.49 -12.56
C TRP A 228 -7.47 9.89 -13.74
N TYR A 229 -7.19 8.64 -14.11
CA TYR A 229 -7.87 7.94 -15.20
C TYR A 229 -9.37 7.87 -14.95
N ARG A 230 -9.82 7.50 -13.75
CA ARG A 230 -11.26 7.46 -13.43
C ARG A 230 -11.98 8.79 -13.69
N ARG A 231 -11.32 9.92 -13.48
CA ARG A 231 -11.91 11.25 -13.73
C ARG A 231 -12.02 11.60 -15.22
N ARG A 232 -11.33 10.85 -16.08
CA ARG A 232 -11.21 11.11 -17.53
C ARG A 232 -11.71 9.94 -18.39
N ALA A 233 -12.04 8.81 -17.78
CA ALA A 233 -12.49 7.62 -18.46
C ALA A 233 -13.89 7.84 -19.07
N PHE A 234 -14.07 7.31 -20.26
CA PHE A 234 -15.38 7.23 -20.90
C PHE A 234 -16.02 5.87 -20.57
N PRO A 235 -17.35 5.79 -20.46
CA PRO A 235 -18.05 4.51 -20.40
C PRO A 235 -17.79 3.69 -21.67
N ALA A 236 -17.65 2.38 -21.51
CA ALA A 236 -17.44 1.45 -22.61
C ALA A 236 -18.65 1.39 -23.55
N ARG A 237 -19.86 1.25 -22.99
CA ARG A 237 -21.13 1.23 -23.73
C ARG A 237 -21.60 2.65 -24.07
N ARG A 238 -20.87 3.31 -24.99
CA ARG A 238 -21.10 4.70 -25.41
C ARG A 238 -21.94 4.86 -26.68
N THR A 239 -22.08 3.80 -27.47
CA THR A 239 -22.89 3.77 -28.70
C THR A 239 -24.22 3.09 -28.43
N VAL A 240 -25.32 3.72 -28.85
CA VAL A 240 -26.62 3.05 -28.93
C VAL A 240 -26.67 2.34 -30.29
N GLU A 241 -26.86 1.03 -30.31
CA GLU A 241 -27.08 0.31 -31.58
C GLU A 241 -28.41 0.80 -32.18
N SER A 242 -28.33 1.39 -33.38
CA SER A 242 -29.46 1.97 -34.11
C SER A 242 -30.35 0.90 -34.79
N SER A 243 -30.54 -0.26 -34.14
CA SER A 243 -31.27 -1.38 -34.71
C SER A 243 -32.41 -1.79 -33.79
N SER A 244 -33.44 -0.93 -33.78
CA SER A 244 -34.87 -1.21 -33.61
C SER A 244 -35.56 -0.16 -32.73
N ARG A 245 -36.49 0.55 -33.38
CA ARG A 245 -37.50 1.46 -32.83
C ARG A 245 -36.99 2.81 -32.31
N ILE A 246 -37.12 3.78 -33.21
CA ILE A 246 -37.83 5.04 -32.92
C ILE A 246 -39.21 4.65 -32.36
N ALA A 247 -39.28 4.30 -31.08
CA ALA A 247 -40.52 4.25 -30.32
C ALA A 247 -40.35 5.25 -29.18
N LYS A 248 -41.16 6.30 -29.25
CA LYS A 248 -41.49 7.26 -28.19
C LYS A 248 -40.44 7.42 -27.10
N VAL A 249 -39.74 8.54 -27.18
CA VAL A 249 -39.17 9.20 -26.00
C VAL A 249 -40.35 9.68 -25.15
N ASP A 250 -41.00 8.75 -24.45
CA ASP A 250 -41.72 9.06 -23.22
C ASP A 250 -40.65 9.25 -22.15
N ARG A 251 -40.43 10.53 -21.82
CA ARG A 251 -39.72 10.95 -20.62
C ARG A 251 -40.42 10.35 -19.41
N ALA A 252 -39.84 9.33 -18.79
CA ALA A 252 -39.90 9.10 -17.37
C ALA A 252 -38.87 8.04 -16.96
N GLU A 253 -38.09 8.37 -15.93
CA GLU A 253 -37.45 7.40 -15.03
C GLU A 253 -36.35 6.49 -15.58
N SER A 254 -35.11 6.99 -15.52
CA SER A 254 -34.02 6.34 -14.77
C SER A 254 -32.71 7.10 -14.98
N ALA A 255 -32.65 8.32 -14.43
CA ALA A 255 -31.35 8.88 -14.09
C ALA A 255 -30.70 7.93 -13.05
N PRO A 256 -29.42 7.54 -13.18
CA PRO A 256 -28.77 6.73 -12.18
C PRO A 256 -28.68 7.52 -10.87
N SER A 257 -29.57 7.21 -9.93
CA SER A 257 -29.57 7.68 -8.55
C SER A 257 -28.49 6.97 -7.74
N HIS A 258 -27.23 7.07 -8.16
CA HIS A 258 -26.08 6.69 -7.35
C HIS A 258 -25.03 7.80 -7.31
N ALA A 259 -25.49 9.03 -7.09
CA ALA A 259 -24.76 9.94 -6.23
C ALA A 259 -24.93 9.47 -4.77
N SER A 260 -24.35 8.31 -4.44
CA SER A 260 -23.95 8.11 -3.04
C SER A 260 -23.01 9.29 -2.75
N ARG A 261 -23.46 10.20 -1.89
CA ARG A 261 -22.56 11.18 -1.29
C ARG A 261 -21.51 10.34 -0.57
N ALA A 262 -20.40 10.08 -1.26
CA ALA A 262 -19.19 9.63 -0.62
C ALA A 262 -18.98 10.57 0.57
N PRO A 263 -18.61 10.06 1.76
CA PRO A 263 -18.16 10.96 2.80
C PRO A 263 -17.12 11.84 2.11
N ARG A 264 -17.25 13.17 2.22
CA ARG A 264 -16.25 14.11 1.73
C ARG A 264 -14.97 13.90 2.54
N GLY A 265 -14.33 12.75 2.36
CA GLY A 265 -12.94 12.51 2.68
C GLY A 265 -12.20 13.40 1.71
N SER A 266 -11.90 14.60 2.18
CA SER A 266 -11.11 15.58 1.46
C SER A 266 -9.93 14.84 0.83
N TRP A 267 -9.70 15.00 -0.47
CA TRP A 267 -8.52 14.45 -1.17
C TRP A 267 -7.21 14.75 -0.41
N ARG A 268 -7.25 15.82 0.38
CA ARG A 268 -6.27 16.27 1.35
C ARG A 268 -6.02 15.23 2.48
N GLY A 269 -7.03 14.55 3.00
CA GLY A 269 -6.90 13.45 3.97
C GLY A 269 -6.24 12.19 3.40
N ALA A 270 -6.53 11.86 2.14
CA ALA A 270 -5.85 10.77 1.42
C ALA A 270 -4.38 11.13 1.11
N LEU A 271 -4.10 12.40 0.79
CA LEU A 271 -2.75 12.93 0.64
C LEU A 271 -1.97 12.87 1.97
N LEU A 272 -2.62 13.15 3.10
CA LEU A 272 -2.08 13.02 4.46
C LEU A 272 -1.65 11.58 4.79
N LEU A 273 -2.50 10.61 4.49
CA LEU A 273 -2.21 9.19 4.68
C LEU A 273 -1.14 8.68 3.70
N ALA A 274 -1.15 9.15 2.45
CA ALA A 274 -0.13 8.81 1.46
C ALA A 274 1.25 9.38 1.83
N LEU A 275 1.28 10.60 2.37
CA LEU A 275 2.51 11.19 2.89
C LEU A 275 2.97 10.49 4.17
N PHE A 276 2.08 10.15 5.11
CA PHE A 276 2.43 9.32 6.27
C PHE A 276 3.01 7.96 5.87
N ALA A 277 2.41 7.29 4.88
CA ALA A 277 2.94 6.04 4.34
C ALA A 277 4.28 6.24 3.60
N GLY A 278 4.44 7.34 2.86
CA GLY A 278 5.70 7.72 2.22
C GLY A 278 6.81 8.04 3.23
N CYS A 279 6.47 8.67 4.34
CA CYS A 279 7.32 8.96 5.49
C CYS A 279 7.79 7.67 6.19
N LEU A 280 6.86 6.75 6.48
CA LEU A 280 7.17 5.43 7.02
C LEU A 280 8.10 4.65 6.06
N SER A 281 7.85 4.77 4.76
CA SER A 281 8.66 4.14 3.70
C SER A 281 10.06 4.76 3.60
N LEU A 282 10.19 6.08 3.74
CA LEU A 282 11.48 6.78 3.72
C LEU A 282 12.38 6.36 4.87
N VAL A 283 11.83 6.14 6.07
CA VAL A 283 12.60 5.60 7.22
C VAL A 283 13.14 4.19 6.94
N HIS A 284 12.46 3.40 6.12
CA HIS A 284 12.90 2.07 5.69
C HIS A 284 13.76 2.07 4.41
N LEU A 285 13.75 3.17 3.64
CA LEU A 285 14.46 3.32 2.36
C LEU A 285 15.75 4.13 2.49
N THR A 286 15.87 5.02 3.47
CA THR A 286 17.17 5.63 3.80
C THR A 286 18.03 4.57 4.46
N PRO A 287 19.26 4.33 3.99
CA PRO A 287 20.22 3.51 4.70
C PRO A 287 20.72 4.32 5.91
N LEU A 288 19.86 4.53 6.91
CA LEU A 288 20.22 5.09 8.22
C LEU A 288 21.36 4.27 8.84
N ARG A 289 21.46 2.99 8.46
CA ARG A 289 22.56 2.09 8.81
C ARG A 289 23.91 2.52 8.22
N GLU A 290 23.95 3.01 6.99
CA GLU A 290 25.20 3.48 6.35
C GLU A 290 25.62 4.86 6.85
N LEU A 291 24.66 5.73 7.18
CA LEU A 291 24.91 7.01 7.86
C LEU A 291 25.51 6.84 9.27
N TRP A 292 25.26 5.70 9.91
CA TRP A 292 25.78 5.38 11.25
C TRP A 292 27.12 4.65 11.24
N ASN A 293 27.65 4.31 10.06
CA ASN A 293 29.01 3.80 9.92
C ASN A 293 30.01 4.96 10.03
N GLU A 294 31.25 4.67 10.45
CA GLU A 294 32.30 5.69 10.63
C GLU A 294 32.52 6.54 9.36
N SER A 295 32.49 5.93 8.18
CA SER A 295 32.63 6.60 6.89
C SER A 295 31.47 7.56 6.57
N GLY A 296 30.24 7.20 6.95
CA GLY A 296 29.04 8.04 6.77
C GLY A 296 29.04 9.25 7.70
N LEU A 297 29.42 9.05 8.97
CA LEU A 297 29.58 10.14 9.93
C LEU A 297 30.67 11.13 9.50
N GLN A 298 31.81 10.63 9.01
CA GLN A 298 32.88 11.47 8.49
C GLN A 298 32.49 12.23 7.21
N ALA A 299 31.66 11.64 6.34
CA ALA A 299 31.15 12.32 5.15
C ALA A 299 30.16 13.43 5.52
N LEU A 300 29.28 13.18 6.50
CA LEU A 300 28.35 14.17 7.02
C LEU A 300 29.10 15.32 7.72
N GLN A 301 30.11 15.00 8.52
CA GLN A 301 30.96 15.99 9.18
C GLN A 301 31.63 16.89 8.15
N ARG A 302 32.28 16.31 7.11
CA ARG A 302 32.91 17.08 6.02
C ARG A 302 31.92 17.97 5.26
N ALA A 303 30.71 17.47 5.02
CA ALA A 303 29.65 18.26 4.39
C ALA A 303 29.23 19.44 5.27
N LEU A 304 29.05 19.23 6.58
CA LEU A 304 28.71 20.29 7.53
C LEU A 304 29.86 21.29 7.70
N ASP A 305 31.10 20.82 7.76
CA ASP A 305 32.29 21.66 7.86
C ASP A 305 32.43 22.57 6.63
N SER A 306 32.03 22.09 5.44
CA SER A 306 32.01 22.91 4.22
C SER A 306 30.99 24.06 4.26
N TRP A 307 30.03 24.03 5.20
CA TRP A 307 29.01 25.08 5.37
C TRP A 307 29.40 26.08 6.49
N GLY A 308 30.50 25.82 7.21
CA GLY A 308 31.06 26.72 8.21
C GLY A 308 30.02 27.18 9.25
N ALA A 309 29.88 28.49 9.42
CA ALA A 309 28.95 29.10 10.38
C ALA A 309 27.46 28.80 10.09
N ALA A 310 27.11 28.35 8.88
CA ALA A 310 25.73 28.00 8.52
C ALA A 310 25.35 26.56 8.90
N ALA A 311 26.31 25.71 9.31
CA ALA A 311 26.07 24.30 9.60
C ALA A 311 25.00 24.03 10.68
N PRO A 312 24.95 24.77 11.82
CA PRO A 312 23.90 24.58 12.82
C PRO A 312 22.49 24.90 12.30
N ILE A 313 22.38 25.93 11.45
CA ILE A 313 21.10 26.34 10.84
C ILE A 313 20.65 25.28 9.84
N ALA A 314 21.55 24.82 8.98
CA ALA A 314 21.29 23.75 8.02
C ALA A 314 20.86 22.46 8.71
N PHE A 315 21.53 22.09 9.80
CA PHE A 315 21.15 20.96 10.63
C PHE A 315 19.72 21.10 11.15
N VAL A 316 19.36 22.26 11.73
CA VAL A 316 18.01 22.50 12.24
C VAL A 316 16.97 22.40 11.13
N VAL A 317 17.23 22.97 9.95
CA VAL A 317 16.30 22.90 8.81
C VAL A 317 16.11 21.45 8.34
N LEU A 318 17.20 20.72 8.09
CA LEU A 318 17.16 19.34 7.62
C LEU A 318 16.50 18.41 8.65
N ALA A 319 16.85 18.54 9.92
CA ALA A 319 16.25 17.76 11.00
C ALA A 319 14.77 18.11 11.19
N SER A 320 14.38 19.38 11.06
CA SER A 320 12.96 19.79 11.12
C SER A 320 12.14 19.19 9.99
N VAL A 321 12.68 19.20 8.76
CA VAL A 321 12.04 18.58 7.60
C VAL A 321 11.95 17.06 7.79
N GLY A 322 13.04 16.42 8.21
CA GLY A 322 13.10 14.98 8.51
C GLY A 322 12.05 14.55 9.54
N ILE A 323 12.00 15.24 10.68
CA ILE A 323 10.98 14.99 11.73
C ILE A 323 9.58 15.30 11.20
N GLY A 324 9.45 16.33 10.35
CA GLY A 324 8.22 16.68 9.66
C GLY A 324 7.69 15.58 8.74
N ILE A 325 8.60 14.80 8.15
CA ILE A 325 8.30 13.61 7.34
C ILE A 325 8.43 12.31 8.15
N GLY A 326 8.22 12.35 9.47
CA GLY A 326 8.10 11.16 10.30
C GLY A 326 9.40 10.39 10.60
N ALA A 327 10.57 10.97 10.29
CA ALA A 327 11.85 10.39 10.69
C ALA A 327 12.01 10.39 12.23
N PRO A 328 12.75 9.42 12.79
CA PRO A 328 12.86 9.27 14.24
C PRO A 328 13.62 10.45 14.87
N ARG A 329 12.92 11.24 15.69
CA ARG A 329 13.50 12.39 16.42
C ARG A 329 14.74 12.03 17.25
N ILE A 330 14.76 10.81 17.79
CA ILE A 330 15.84 10.30 18.64
C ILE A 330 17.17 10.28 17.87
N ALA A 331 17.13 9.87 16.60
CA ALA A 331 18.32 9.83 15.75
C ALA A 331 18.93 11.23 15.58
N PHE A 332 18.09 12.25 15.35
CA PHE A 332 18.56 13.63 15.23
C PHE A 332 19.06 14.21 16.56
N ALA A 333 18.46 13.85 17.70
CA ALA A 333 18.96 14.28 19.01
C ALA A 333 20.35 13.70 19.30
N THR A 334 20.56 12.40 19.02
CA THR A 334 21.87 11.76 19.14
C THR A 334 22.89 12.33 18.17
N LEU A 335 22.50 12.57 16.91
CA LEU A 335 23.37 13.18 15.91
C LEU A 335 23.77 14.61 16.29
N ALA A 336 22.84 15.41 16.83
CA ALA A 336 23.15 16.76 17.30
C ALA A 336 24.17 16.74 18.45
N GLY A 337 24.02 15.80 19.40
CA GLY A 337 24.98 15.59 20.48
C GLY A 337 26.37 15.17 19.98
N LEU A 338 26.40 14.30 18.97
CA LEU A 338 27.64 13.87 18.34
C LEU A 338 28.34 15.01 17.60
N LEU A 339 27.61 15.82 16.83
CA LEU A 339 28.18 16.89 16.00
C LEU A 339 28.53 18.15 16.81
N TYR A 340 27.66 18.59 17.71
CA TYR A 340 27.71 19.90 18.35
C TYR A 340 27.90 19.84 19.89
N GLY A 341 28.01 18.65 20.46
CA GLY A 341 28.17 18.47 21.91
C GLY A 341 26.85 18.55 22.68
N GLU A 342 26.94 18.44 24.00
CA GLU A 342 25.78 18.20 24.86
C GLU A 342 24.78 19.38 24.89
N TRP A 343 25.23 20.59 25.21
CA TRP A 343 24.34 21.75 25.40
C TRP A 343 23.85 22.33 24.08
N VAL A 344 24.78 22.58 23.15
CA VAL A 344 24.47 23.13 21.82
C VAL A 344 23.69 22.10 21.00
N GLY A 345 24.09 20.83 21.02
CA GLY A 345 23.35 19.74 20.37
C GLY A 345 21.93 19.57 20.91
N SER A 346 21.75 19.63 22.24
CA SER A 346 20.42 19.59 22.86
C SER A 346 19.54 20.76 22.40
N ALA A 347 20.09 21.98 22.37
CA ALA A 347 19.35 23.16 21.93
C ALA A 347 18.93 23.08 20.46
N LEU A 348 19.85 22.67 19.57
CA LEU A 348 19.57 22.51 18.13
C LEU A 348 18.57 21.39 17.87
N ALA A 349 18.72 20.23 18.52
CA ALA A 349 17.78 19.13 18.39
C ALA A 349 16.39 19.48 18.93
N GLN A 350 16.32 20.25 20.02
CA GLN A 350 15.06 20.70 20.60
C GLN A 350 14.36 21.69 19.69
N LEU A 351 15.11 22.64 19.12
CA LEU A 351 14.59 23.58 18.13
C LEU A 351 14.06 22.84 16.89
N ALA A 352 14.85 21.92 16.33
CA ALA A 352 14.47 21.13 15.17
C ALA A 352 13.22 20.26 15.42
N THR A 353 13.15 19.62 16.59
CA THR A 353 11.99 18.82 16.99
C THR A 353 10.74 19.66 17.12
N THR A 354 10.86 20.86 17.72
CA THR A 354 9.75 21.77 17.92
C THR A 354 9.24 22.32 16.58
N VAL A 355 10.14 22.75 15.70
CA VAL A 355 9.80 23.25 14.36
C VAL A 355 9.22 22.13 13.49
N GLY A 356 9.83 20.95 13.47
CA GLY A 356 9.32 19.80 12.73
C GLY A 356 7.92 19.37 13.19
N SER A 357 7.68 19.30 14.50
CA SER A 357 6.35 19.02 15.05
C SER A 357 5.33 20.12 14.75
N LEU A 358 5.74 21.39 14.73
CA LEU A 358 4.88 22.51 14.34
C LEU A 358 4.51 22.44 12.85
N LEU A 359 5.44 22.07 11.97
CA LEU A 359 5.19 21.89 10.54
C LEU A 359 4.11 20.82 10.31
N VAL A 360 4.24 19.64 10.95
CA VAL A 360 3.21 18.57 10.86
C VAL A 360 1.87 19.07 11.38
N PHE A 361 1.86 19.72 12.56
CA PHE A 361 0.65 20.25 13.17
C PHE A 361 -0.05 21.28 12.26
N ALA A 362 0.70 22.26 11.74
CA ALA A 362 0.17 23.33 10.90
C ALA A 362 -0.34 22.77 9.56
N TRP A 363 0.46 21.93 8.92
CA TRP A 363 0.14 21.30 7.65
C TRP A 363 -1.07 20.37 7.74
N ALA A 364 -1.13 19.50 8.76
CA ALA A 364 -2.28 18.62 8.99
C ALA A 364 -3.56 19.41 9.31
N ARG A 365 -3.43 20.52 10.04
CA ARG A 365 -4.55 21.40 10.38
C ARG A 365 -5.07 22.18 9.16
N TRP A 366 -4.21 22.51 8.20
CA TRP A 366 -4.57 23.15 6.93
C TRP A 366 -5.27 22.19 5.96
N ILE A 367 -4.82 20.94 5.91
CA ILE A 367 -5.25 19.95 4.91
C ILE A 367 -6.52 19.20 5.33
N GLY A 368 -6.70 18.86 6.61
CA GLY A 368 -7.67 17.83 6.96
C GLY A 368 -8.29 17.88 8.35
N ARG A 369 -8.52 19.06 8.94
CA ARG A 369 -9.24 19.16 10.23
C ARG A 369 -10.58 18.40 10.21
N ASP A 370 -11.29 18.40 9.09
CA ASP A 370 -12.59 17.74 8.93
C ASP A 370 -12.49 16.26 8.56
N ALA A 371 -11.37 15.83 7.95
CA ALA A 371 -11.12 14.42 7.62
C ALA A 371 -10.66 13.61 8.84
N LEU A 372 -10.01 14.27 9.81
CA LEU A 372 -9.49 13.65 11.03
C LEU A 372 -10.51 13.65 12.19
N ARG A 373 -11.60 14.43 12.09
CA ARG A 373 -12.71 14.47 13.05
C ARG A 373 -13.75 13.40 12.77
N GLY A 374 -13.33 12.14 12.87
CA GLY A 374 -14.24 10.98 12.89
C GLY A 374 -14.67 10.61 14.31
N GLY A 375 -15.86 10.04 14.47
CA GLY A 375 -16.41 9.63 15.78
C GLY A 375 -15.54 8.64 16.58
N ARG A 376 -14.61 7.94 15.91
CA ARG A 376 -13.70 6.95 16.54
C ARG A 376 -12.69 7.56 17.53
N PHE A 377 -12.41 8.86 17.48
CA PHE A 377 -11.41 9.52 18.33
C PHE A 377 -11.98 10.60 19.25
N ALA A 378 -13.31 10.71 19.36
CA ALA A 378 -13.98 11.78 20.11
C ALA A 378 -13.50 11.86 21.58
N ASN A 379 -13.34 10.72 22.25
CA ASN A 379 -12.91 10.65 23.66
C ASN A 379 -11.46 11.13 23.84
N VAL A 380 -10.57 10.76 22.93
CA VAL A 380 -9.16 11.18 22.95
C VAL A 380 -9.07 12.67 22.68
N LEU A 381 -9.75 13.17 21.65
CA LEU A 381 -9.76 14.60 21.32
C LEU A 381 -10.31 15.44 22.48
N ALA A 382 -11.39 15.00 23.13
CA ALA A 382 -11.96 15.67 24.31
C ALA A 382 -11.00 15.67 25.52
N TRP A 383 -10.16 14.65 25.67
CA TRP A 383 -9.13 14.63 26.72
C TRP A 383 -7.98 15.61 26.40
N LEU A 384 -7.52 15.63 25.15
CA LEU A 384 -6.49 16.59 24.69
C LEU A 384 -6.96 18.03 24.86
N GLU A 385 -8.23 18.31 24.60
CA GLU A 385 -8.82 19.65 24.71
C GLU A 385 -9.01 20.11 26.16
N ARG A 386 -9.21 19.20 27.12
CA ARG A 386 -9.41 19.54 28.54
C ARG A 386 -8.18 20.16 29.19
N ARG A 387 -6.97 19.67 28.88
CA ARG A 387 -5.71 20.16 29.47
C ARG A 387 -4.56 20.14 28.44
N PRO A 388 -4.59 21.01 27.41
CA PRO A 388 -3.80 20.87 26.20
C PRO A 388 -2.28 20.90 26.38
N VAL A 389 -1.78 21.63 27.37
CA VAL A 389 -0.32 21.67 27.65
C VAL A 389 0.10 20.42 28.43
N ALA A 390 -0.62 20.12 29.51
CA ALA A 390 -0.30 18.98 30.38
C ALA A 390 -0.45 17.63 29.65
N SER A 391 -1.49 17.45 28.85
CA SER A 391 -1.68 16.25 28.04
C SER A 391 -0.55 16.06 27.03
N ASN A 392 -0.03 17.14 26.46
CA ASN A 392 1.04 17.08 25.45
C ASN A 392 2.39 16.75 26.08
N VAL A 393 2.69 17.37 27.23
CA VAL A 393 3.86 17.04 28.03
C VAL A 393 3.85 15.57 28.42
N VAL A 394 2.73 15.07 28.94
CA VAL A 394 2.58 13.67 29.35
C VAL A 394 2.74 12.71 28.18
N ILE A 395 2.09 12.94 27.04
CA ILE A 395 2.20 12.08 25.85
C ILE A 395 3.64 12.00 25.33
N ARG A 396 4.41 13.08 25.45
CA ARG A 396 5.76 13.15 24.91
C ARG A 396 6.83 12.58 25.83
N ILE A 397 6.61 12.67 27.15
CA ILE A 397 7.44 12.05 28.18
C ILE A 397 7.15 10.54 28.28
N CYS A 398 5.88 10.15 28.14
CA CYS A 398 5.46 8.77 28.07
C CYS A 398 5.06 8.46 26.63
N PRO A 399 5.99 8.03 25.76
CA PRO A 399 5.73 7.90 24.32
C PRO A 399 4.67 6.83 24.05
N ILE A 400 3.41 7.24 24.05
CA ILE A 400 2.27 6.44 23.62
C ILE A 400 2.20 6.67 22.10
N GLY A 401 2.96 5.90 21.33
CA GLY A 401 3.00 5.93 19.87
C GLY A 401 4.04 6.87 19.22
N ASN A 402 4.06 6.91 17.88
CA ASN A 402 5.02 7.71 17.11
C ASN A 402 4.66 9.22 17.19
N ASN A 403 5.68 10.07 17.36
CA ASN A 403 5.60 11.54 17.37
C ASN A 403 4.77 12.12 16.19
N PHE A 404 4.83 11.50 15.01
CA PHE A 404 4.01 11.94 13.89
C PHE A 404 2.51 11.78 14.15
N ALA A 405 2.09 10.62 14.67
CA ALA A 405 0.69 10.33 14.96
C ALA A 405 0.12 11.24 16.06
N THR A 406 0.92 11.53 17.10
CA THR A 406 0.50 12.46 18.16
C THR A 406 0.33 13.88 17.62
N ASN A 407 1.22 14.36 16.73
CA ASN A 407 1.06 15.66 16.07
C ASN A 407 -0.23 15.73 15.22
N LEU A 408 -0.60 14.64 14.52
CA LEU A 408 -1.86 14.56 13.78
C LEU A 408 -3.09 14.64 14.68
N LEU A 409 -3.08 13.96 15.83
CA LEU A 409 -4.18 14.00 16.81
C LEU A 409 -4.37 15.42 17.36
N TYR A 410 -3.28 16.10 17.71
CA TYR A 410 -3.34 17.50 18.11
C TYR A 410 -3.85 18.40 16.99
N ALA A 411 -3.45 18.17 15.74
CA ALA A 411 -3.94 18.95 14.60
C ALA A 411 -5.46 18.82 14.38
N ALA A 412 -6.01 17.62 14.63
CA ALA A 412 -7.45 17.31 14.55
C ALA A 412 -8.28 17.95 15.69
N SER A 413 -7.65 18.21 16.84
CA SER A 413 -8.27 18.81 18.01
C SER A 413 -8.53 20.33 17.87
N ARG A 414 -9.26 20.92 18.81
CA ARG A 414 -9.47 22.38 18.93
C ARG A 414 -8.32 23.10 19.63
N VAL A 415 -7.23 22.41 19.99
CA VAL A 415 -6.08 22.99 20.69
C VAL A 415 -5.47 24.13 19.87
N ARG A 416 -5.17 25.25 20.55
CA ARG A 416 -4.52 26.42 19.95
C ARG A 416 -3.02 26.13 19.73
N THR A 417 -2.46 26.64 18.63
CA THR A 417 -1.05 26.45 18.26
C THR A 417 -0.09 26.77 19.40
N ARG A 418 -0.32 27.84 20.16
CA ARG A 418 0.53 28.22 21.31
C ARG A 418 0.61 27.15 22.41
N HIS A 419 -0.51 26.48 22.71
CA HIS A 419 -0.54 25.44 23.74
C HIS A 419 0.10 24.14 23.24
N PHE A 420 -0.09 23.84 21.95
CA PHE A 420 0.61 22.74 21.30
C PHE A 420 2.13 22.97 21.28
N LEU A 421 2.57 24.17 20.93
CA LEU A 421 3.98 24.54 20.89
C LEU A 421 4.63 24.44 22.28
N LEU A 422 4.00 25.05 23.29
CA LEU A 422 4.48 25.02 24.67
C LEU A 422 4.57 23.59 25.21
N GLY A 423 3.50 22.81 25.05
CA GLY A 423 3.47 21.41 25.51
C GLY A 423 4.44 20.51 24.76
N THR A 424 4.69 20.78 23.47
CA THR A 424 5.68 20.06 22.68
C THR A 424 7.09 20.37 23.14
N THR A 425 7.41 21.65 23.32
CA THR A 425 8.73 22.10 23.74
C THR A 425 9.10 21.52 25.11
N LEU A 426 8.19 21.62 26.08
CA LEU A 426 8.40 21.09 27.43
C LEU A 426 8.41 19.56 27.45
N GLY A 427 7.57 18.92 26.64
CA GLY A 427 7.40 17.47 26.65
C GLY A 427 8.54 16.70 25.98
N THR A 428 9.21 17.26 24.97
CA THR A 428 10.33 16.58 24.29
C THR A 428 11.68 16.85 24.91
N PHE A 429 11.83 17.95 25.65
CA PHE A 429 13.12 18.40 26.17
C PHE A 429 13.89 17.34 26.98
N PRO A 430 13.27 16.59 27.92
CA PRO A 430 14.00 15.59 28.71
C PRO A 430 14.59 14.48 27.82
N GLU A 431 13.82 13.98 26.87
CA GLU A 431 14.27 12.94 25.94
C GLU A 431 15.37 13.46 25.01
N THR A 432 15.19 14.67 24.45
CA THR A 432 16.19 15.31 23.59
C THR A 432 17.54 15.46 24.31
N LEU A 433 17.52 15.94 25.56
CA LEU A 433 18.71 16.13 26.38
C LEU A 433 19.45 14.81 26.62
N VAL A 434 18.72 13.75 26.97
CA VAL A 434 19.29 12.42 27.24
C VAL A 434 19.99 11.85 26.01
N TYR A 435 19.36 11.94 24.84
CA TYR A 435 19.94 11.40 23.61
C TYR A 435 21.07 12.26 23.05
N ALA A 436 21.03 13.58 23.25
CA ALA A 436 22.15 14.45 22.93
C ALA A 436 23.36 14.17 23.86
N LEU A 437 23.13 13.94 25.16
CA LEU A 437 24.17 13.51 26.11
C LEU A 437 24.77 12.16 25.71
N LEU A 438 23.94 11.21 25.27
CA LEU A 438 24.39 9.92 24.76
C LEU A 438 25.32 10.11 23.53
N GLY A 439 24.91 10.92 22.56
CA GLY A 439 25.72 11.22 21.37
C GLY A 439 27.05 11.91 21.71
N ALA A 440 27.03 12.89 22.60
CA ALA A 440 28.24 13.56 23.09
C ALA A 440 29.16 12.62 23.89
N GLY A 441 28.58 11.72 24.68
CA GLY A 441 29.28 10.68 25.44
C GLY A 441 30.02 9.70 24.53
N VAL A 442 29.39 9.27 23.44
CA VAL A 442 30.00 8.40 22.42
C VAL A 442 31.20 9.10 21.75
N ARG A 443 31.06 10.37 21.34
CA ARG A 443 32.17 11.13 20.73
C ARG A 443 33.37 11.31 21.66
N SER A 444 33.12 11.42 22.96
CA SER A 444 34.16 11.68 23.98
C SER A 444 34.66 10.42 24.71
N ALA A 445 34.14 9.23 24.36
CA ALA A 445 34.37 7.97 25.07
C ALA A 445 34.21 8.08 26.61
N SER A 446 33.30 8.95 27.08
CA SER A 446 33.17 9.29 28.50
C SER A 446 32.21 8.34 29.22
N THR A 447 32.75 7.47 30.08
CA THR A 447 31.99 6.52 30.91
C THR A 447 31.00 7.23 31.85
N VAL A 448 31.38 8.40 32.38
CA VAL A 448 30.53 9.21 33.26
C VAL A 448 29.31 9.75 32.50
N ARG A 449 29.51 10.29 31.29
CA ARG A 449 28.40 10.82 30.46
C ARG A 449 27.44 9.72 30.02
N LEU A 450 27.98 8.56 29.65
CA LEU A 450 27.17 7.38 29.32
C LEU A 450 26.40 6.88 30.54
N GLY A 451 27.01 6.88 31.72
CA GLY A 451 26.34 6.54 32.99
C GLY A 451 25.21 7.49 33.35
N VAL A 452 25.41 8.79 33.21
CA VAL A 452 24.35 9.82 33.42
C VAL A 452 23.21 9.65 32.42
N ALA A 453 23.51 9.44 31.13
CA ALA A 453 22.50 9.18 30.12
C ALA A 453 21.69 7.91 30.42
N ALA A 454 22.34 6.83 30.84
CA ALA A 454 21.69 5.58 31.22
C ALA A 454 20.78 5.75 32.45
N ALA A 455 21.23 6.47 33.48
CA ALA A 455 20.44 6.77 34.67
C ALA A 455 19.18 7.59 34.34
N LEU A 456 19.32 8.60 33.45
CA LEU A 456 18.19 9.39 32.99
C LEU A 456 17.20 8.57 32.14
N LEU A 457 17.68 7.69 31.26
CA LEU A 457 16.82 6.74 30.52
C LEU A 457 16.03 5.83 31.46
N LEU A 458 16.70 5.27 32.48
CA LEU A 458 16.06 4.45 33.51
C LEU A 458 14.97 5.22 34.27
N SER A 459 15.24 6.47 34.66
CA SER A 459 14.24 7.32 35.32
C SER A 459 13.02 7.60 34.44
N LEU A 460 13.22 7.90 33.15
CA LEU A 460 12.14 8.09 32.18
C LEU A 460 11.33 6.80 31.99
N ALA A 461 11.99 5.64 31.94
CA ALA A 461 11.33 4.33 31.84
C ALA A 461 10.48 4.02 33.08
N ILE A 462 10.96 4.32 34.29
CA ILE A 462 10.21 4.14 35.54
C ILE A 462 8.97 5.04 35.58
N VAL A 463 9.10 6.31 35.16
CA VAL A 463 7.97 7.24 35.03
C VAL A 463 6.94 6.68 34.04
N HIS A 464 7.39 6.16 32.90
CA HIS A 464 6.53 5.53 31.90
C HIS A 464 5.77 4.31 32.46
N LEU A 465 6.46 3.37 33.10
CA LEU A 465 5.87 2.17 33.72
C LEU A 465 4.84 2.51 34.81
N ARG A 466 5.12 3.51 35.65
CA ARG A 466 4.18 3.96 36.69
C ARG A 466 2.95 4.67 36.10
N TYR A 467 3.12 5.38 34.99
CA TYR A 467 2.01 6.07 34.33
C TYR A 467 1.14 5.09 33.53
N SER A 468 1.76 4.14 32.83
CA SER A 468 1.05 3.14 32.01
C SER A 468 0.16 2.23 32.86
N THR A 469 0.65 1.81 34.03
CA THR A 469 -0.08 0.94 34.96
C THR A 469 -1.22 1.63 35.72
N ARG A 470 -1.17 2.95 35.93
CA ARG A 470 -2.16 3.67 36.76
C ARG A 470 -3.24 4.45 36.00
N ARG A 471 -3.01 4.87 34.75
CA ARG A 471 -3.93 5.76 34.01
C ARG A 471 -4.08 5.50 32.51
N ALA A 472 -3.37 4.53 31.91
CA ALA A 472 -3.28 4.39 30.46
C ALA A 472 -4.11 3.30 29.74
N PRO A 473 -5.04 2.50 30.34
CA PRO A 473 -5.77 1.49 29.55
C PRO A 473 -6.56 2.11 28.38
N ALA A 474 -7.22 3.25 28.60
CA ALA A 474 -8.06 3.87 27.58
C ALA A 474 -7.29 4.63 26.47
N LEU A 475 -6.02 4.98 26.71
CA LEU A 475 -5.21 5.84 25.82
C LEU A 475 -4.19 5.02 25.02
N SER A 476 -3.61 3.97 25.62
CA SER A 476 -2.82 2.99 24.87
C SER A 476 -3.73 2.27 23.87
N GLU A 477 -4.91 1.81 24.29
CA GLU A 477 -5.85 1.10 23.43
C GLU A 477 -6.34 1.97 22.25
N ALA A 478 -6.46 3.29 22.42
CA ALA A 478 -6.88 4.21 21.36
C ALA A 478 -5.75 4.57 20.38
N VAL A 479 -4.50 4.66 20.85
CA VAL A 479 -3.31 4.89 20.01
C VAL A 479 -2.83 3.60 19.33
N GLU A 480 -3.01 2.45 19.98
CA GLU A 480 -2.78 1.12 19.45
C GLU A 480 -3.83 0.78 18.37
N LYS A 481 -5.10 1.19 18.55
CA LYS A 481 -6.14 1.19 17.48
C LYS A 481 -5.88 2.18 16.32
N LEU A 482 -4.93 3.11 16.45
CA LEU A 482 -4.42 3.97 15.37
C LEU A 482 -3.21 3.35 14.66
N GLY A 483 -2.50 2.44 15.33
CA GLY A 483 -1.42 1.63 14.77
C GLY A 483 -1.89 0.32 14.09
N HIS A 484 -3.15 -0.08 14.27
CA HIS A 484 -3.76 -1.30 13.72
C HIS A 484 -4.65 -1.08 12.50
#